data_AF-A0A7C4Q1Z7-F1
#
_entry.id   AF-A0A7C4Q1Z7-F1
#
_cell.length_a   1.000
_cell.length_b   1.000
_cell.length_c   1.000
_cell.angle_alpha   90.00
_cell.angle_beta   90.00
_cell.angle_gamma   90.00
#
_symmetry.space_group_name_H-M   'P 1'
#
loop_
_entity.id
_entity.type
_entity.pdbx_description
1 polymer ?
#
loop_
_entity_poly.entity_id
_entity_poly.type
_entity_poly.pdbx_seq_one_letter_code
_entity_poly.pdbx_strand_id
1 'polypeptide(L)'
;MSDKRWKLVAATMKKNNYNPRALIEVLHVVQDSFGYIDYDAMAYIARELKVPFSKVYGVVTFYHGFMSKPAGEHTLVLCTGTACYVK
;
A
#
# COMPACT_ATOMS: atom_id res chain seq x y z
N MET A 1 1.63 -11.88 15.63
CA MET A 1 1.04 -11.70 14.28
C MET A 1 -0.12 -12.69 14.05
N SER A 2 -1.24 -12.53 14.78
CA SER A 2 -2.39 -13.46 14.71
C SER A 2 -3.57 -12.88 13.92
N ASP A 3 -3.30 -11.97 12.99
CA ASP A 3 -4.34 -11.26 12.25
C ASP A 3 -4.68 -11.98 10.94
N LYS A 4 -5.96 -12.27 10.72
CA LYS A 4 -6.46 -13.02 9.56
C LYS A 4 -6.16 -12.29 8.25
N ARG A 5 -6.02 -10.96 8.31
CA ARG A 5 -5.70 -10.04 7.21
C ARG A 5 -4.36 -10.36 6.52
N TRP A 6 -3.35 -10.80 7.27
CA TRP A 6 -2.06 -11.22 6.71
C TRP A 6 -2.15 -12.44 5.78
N LYS A 7 -3.19 -13.28 5.93
CA LYS A 7 -3.42 -14.41 5.01
C LYS A 7 -3.73 -13.92 3.60
N LEU A 8 -4.45 -12.81 3.47
CA LEU A 8 -4.79 -12.22 2.17
C LEU A 8 -3.52 -11.67 1.49
N VAL A 9 -2.72 -10.93 2.25
CA VAL A 9 -1.43 -10.39 1.77
C VAL A 9 -0.50 -11.51 1.31
N ALA A 10 -0.34 -12.56 2.12
CA ALA A 10 0.47 -13.72 1.78
C ALA A 10 -0.05 -14.47 0.55
N ALA A 11 -1.38 -14.58 0.39
CA ALA A 11 -1.99 -15.18 -0.80
C ALA A 11 -1.67 -14.36 -2.07
N THR A 12 -1.73 -13.03 -2.00
CA THR A 12 -1.35 -12.13 -3.11
C THR A 12 0.13 -12.24 -3.45
N MET A 13 1.01 -12.25 -2.44
CA MET A 13 2.45 -12.46 -2.65
C MET A 13 2.74 -13.80 -3.34
N LYS A 14 2.06 -14.87 -2.91
CA LYS A 14 2.17 -16.20 -3.52
C LYS A 14 1.65 -16.23 -4.96
N LYS A 15 0.50 -15.61 -5.23
CA LYS A 15 -0.09 -15.49 -6.58
C LYS A 15 0.89 -14.85 -7.56
N ASN A 16 1.65 -13.86 -7.08
CA ASN A 16 2.64 -13.13 -7.87
C ASN A 16 4.07 -13.70 -7.79
N ASN A 17 4.24 -14.93 -7.27
CA ASN A 17 5.53 -15.60 -7.12
C ASN A 17 6.60 -14.74 -6.42
N TYR A 18 6.21 -13.94 -5.43
CA TYR A 18 7.11 -13.03 -4.69
C TYR A 18 7.90 -12.08 -5.61
N ASN A 19 7.36 -11.75 -6.77
CA ASN A 19 8.04 -10.90 -7.73
C ASN A 19 8.13 -9.45 -7.20
N PRO A 20 9.31 -8.82 -7.19
CA PRO A 20 9.48 -7.42 -6.82
C PRO A 20 8.60 -6.44 -7.61
N ARG A 21 8.17 -6.80 -8.82
CA ARG A 21 7.25 -5.99 -9.65
C ARG A 21 5.83 -5.94 -9.08
N ALA A 22 5.45 -6.89 -8.24
CA ALA A 22 4.14 -6.93 -7.59
C ALA A 22 4.07 -6.06 -6.32
N LEU A 23 5.12 -5.28 -6.01
CA LEU A 23 5.19 -4.43 -4.82
C LEU A 23 3.96 -3.51 -4.67
N ILE A 24 3.54 -2.84 -5.74
CA ILE A 24 2.39 -1.93 -5.71
C ILE A 24 1.09 -2.69 -5.45
N GLU A 25 0.88 -3.84 -6.10
CA GLU A 25 -0.32 -4.66 -5.89
C GLU A 25 -0.40 -5.18 -4.45
N VAL A 26 0.73 -5.63 -3.89
CA VAL A 26 0.81 -6.08 -2.50
C VAL A 26 0.54 -4.92 -1.52
N LEU A 27 1.07 -3.72 -1.78
CA LEU A 27 0.81 -2.53 -0.96
C LEU A 27 -0.67 -2.13 -1.00
N HIS A 28 -1.35 -2.24 -2.15
CA HIS A 28 -2.80 -2.02 -2.22
C HIS A 28 -3.56 -3.00 -1.35
N VAL A 29 -3.24 -4.31 -1.41
CA VAL A 29 -3.91 -5.31 -0.58
C VAL A 29 -3.68 -5.07 0.91
N VAL A 30 -2.49 -4.63 1.30
CA VAL A 30 -2.21 -4.23 2.69
C VAL A 30 -3.07 -3.04 3.09
N GLN A 31 -3.09 -1.98 2.29
CA GLN A 31 -3.91 -0.81 2.61
C GLN A 31 -5.41 -1.13 2.66
N ASP A 32 -5.92 -1.92 1.73
CA ASP A 32 -7.34 -2.31 1.73
C ASP A 32 -7.69 -3.19 2.95
N SER A 33 -6.73 -3.99 3.42
CA SER A 33 -6.95 -4.87 4.58
C SER A 33 -6.81 -4.15 5.93
N PHE A 34 -5.90 -3.17 6.03
CA PHE A 34 -5.53 -2.52 7.28
C PHE A 34 -5.98 -1.05 7.37
N GLY A 35 -6.39 -0.44 6.26
CA GLY A 35 -6.77 0.97 6.13
C GLY A 35 -5.59 1.93 5.92
N TYR A 36 -4.39 1.55 6.35
CA TYR A 36 -3.15 2.32 6.20
C TYR A 36 -1.94 1.36 6.23
N ILE A 37 -0.77 1.85 5.85
CA ILE A 37 0.47 1.08 5.78
C ILE A 37 1.44 1.62 6.83
N ASP A 38 1.64 0.87 7.91
CA ASP A 38 2.62 1.20 8.95
C ASP A 38 4.05 0.72 8.60
N TYR A 39 5.03 1.17 9.38
CA TYR A 39 6.43 0.81 9.19
C TYR A 39 6.67 -0.71 9.29
N ASP A 40 5.95 -1.39 10.18
CA ASP A 40 6.07 -2.84 10.35
C ASP A 40 5.56 -3.60 9.12
N ALA A 41 4.44 -3.16 8.52
CA ALA A 41 3.96 -3.71 7.27
C ALA A 41 4.92 -3.44 6.11
N MET A 42 5.50 -2.24 6.02
CA MET A 42 6.52 -1.93 5.01
C MET A 42 7.76 -2.84 5.16
N ALA A 43 8.24 -3.02 6.39
CA ALA A 43 9.39 -3.88 6.67
C ALA A 43 9.09 -5.35 6.36
N TYR A 44 7.88 -5.82 6.66
CA TYR A 44 7.43 -7.15 6.30
C TYR A 44 7.44 -7.36 4.78
N ILE A 45 6.81 -6.46 4.02
CA ILE A 45 6.76 -6.53 2.55
C ILE A 45 8.17 -6.48 1.94
N ALA A 46 9.04 -5.63 2.47
CA ALA A 46 10.42 -5.50 2.01
C ALA A 46 11.19 -6.82 2.14
N ARG A 47 11.04 -7.53 3.27
CA ARG A 47 11.67 -8.84 3.51
C ARG A 47 11.10 -9.91 2.58
N GLU A 48 9.79 -10.01 2.46
CA GLU A 48 9.13 -11.05 1.66
C GLU A 48 9.41 -10.91 0.16
N LEU A 49 9.38 -9.68 -0.37
CA LEU A 49 9.65 -9.41 -1.78
C LEU A 49 11.15 -9.22 -2.08
N LYS A 50 12.03 -9.35 -1.07
CA LYS A 50 13.48 -9.16 -1.18
C LYS A 50 13.87 -7.84 -1.84
N VAL A 51 13.16 -6.77 -1.48
CA VAL A 51 13.44 -5.40 -1.94
C VAL A 51 13.98 -4.56 -0.79
N PRO A 52 14.87 -3.58 -1.05
CA PRO A 52 15.35 -2.70 0.01
C PRO A 52 14.19 -1.89 0.59
N PHE A 53 14.21 -1.70 1.91
CA PHE A 53 13.20 -0.94 2.63
C PHE A 53 13.00 0.47 2.05
N SER A 54 14.08 1.12 1.65
CA SER A 54 14.06 2.45 1.01
C SER A 54 13.19 2.50 -0.25
N LYS A 55 13.11 1.39 -1.01
CA LYS A 55 12.25 1.30 -2.20
C LYS A 55 10.78 1.21 -1.83
N VAL A 56 10.44 0.43 -0.80
CA VAL A 56 9.06 0.32 -0.30
C VAL A 56 8.62 1.67 0.28
N TYR A 57 9.44 2.24 1.14
CA TYR A 57 9.20 3.55 1.74
C TYR A 57 9.02 4.62 0.66
N GLY A 58 9.94 4.68 -0.32
CA GLY A 58 9.86 5.61 -1.44
C GLY A 58 8.55 5.49 -2.22
N VAL A 59 8.11 4.27 -2.53
CA VAL A 59 6.82 4.02 -3.21
C VAL A 59 5.65 4.52 -2.37
N VAL A 60 5.58 4.17 -1.08
CA VAL A 60 4.49 4.61 -0.20
C VAL A 60 4.43 6.13 -0.08
N THR A 61 5.58 6.81 0.02
CA THR A 61 5.61 8.27 0.12
C THR A 61 5.38 9.00 -1.20
N PHE A 62 5.68 8.35 -2.33
CA PHE A 62 5.60 8.97 -3.66
C PHE A 62 4.19 8.93 -4.25
N TYR A 63 3.46 7.81 -4.05
CA TYR A 63 2.12 7.66 -4.57
C TYR A 63 1.08 8.20 -3.59
N HIS A 64 0.37 9.25 -4.01
CA HIS A 64 -0.74 9.86 -3.25
C HIS A 64 -1.85 8.89 -2.83
N GLY A 65 -1.97 7.75 -3.51
CA GLY A 65 -2.96 6.72 -3.19
C GLY A 65 -2.61 5.89 -1.95
N PHE A 66 -1.40 6.00 -1.41
CA PHE A 66 -1.00 5.28 -0.19
C PHE A 66 -0.97 6.20 1.03
N MET A 67 -1.48 5.69 2.15
CA MET A 67 -1.53 6.39 3.42
C MET A 67 -0.69 5.65 4.45
N SER A 68 0.29 6.35 5.03
CA SER A 68 1.15 5.82 6.10
C SER A 68 0.58 6.01 7.51
N LYS A 69 -0.53 6.73 7.62
CA LYS A 69 -1.23 7.06 8.86
C LYS A 69 -2.71 6.73 8.69
N PRO A 70 -3.41 6.39 9.79
CA PRO A 70 -4.84 6.14 9.75
C PRO A 70 -5.58 7.36 9.18
N ALA A 71 -6.41 7.11 8.17
CA ALA A 71 -7.33 8.11 7.66
C ALA A 71 -8.44 8.40 8.69
N GLY A 72 -8.98 9.62 8.68
CA GLY A 72 -10.22 9.92 9.43
C GLY A 72 -11.42 9.14 8.86
N GLU A 73 -12.55 9.17 9.55
CA GLU A 73 -13.78 8.44 9.15
C GLU A 73 -14.25 8.76 7.72
N HIS A 74 -13.93 9.96 7.23
CA HIS A 74 -14.29 10.41 5.89
C HIS A 74 -13.07 10.92 5.13
N THR A 75 -12.88 10.40 3.92
CA THR A 75 -11.86 10.87 2.97
C THR A 75 -12.55 11.61 1.83
N LEU A 76 -12.27 12.91 1.68
CA LEU A 76 -12.80 13.75 0.61
C LEU A 76 -11.70 13.96 -0.46
N VAL A 77 -11.97 13.49 -1.67
CA VAL A 77 -11.07 13.67 -2.82
C VAL A 77 -11.69 14.67 -3.78
N LEU A 78 -11.07 15.84 -3.91
CA LEU A 78 -11.53 16.90 -4.83
C LEU A 78 -10.66 16.92 -6.08
N CYS A 79 -11.31 16.87 -7.24
CA CYS A 79 -10.64 17.11 -8.50
C CYS A 79 -10.30 18.60 -8.64
N THR A 80 -9.02 18.93 -8.72
CA THR A 80 -8.51 20.28 -8.99
C THR A 80 -7.92 20.41 -10.40
N GLY A 81 -8.24 19.47 -11.30
CA GLY A 81 -7.83 19.53 -12.70
C GLY A 81 -8.57 20.63 -13.46
N THR A 82 -7.98 21.14 -14.54
CA THR A 82 -8.57 22.22 -15.36
C THR A 82 -9.97 21.86 -15.88
N ALA A 83 -10.21 20.61 -16.26
CA ALA A 83 -11.52 20.13 -16.69
C ALA A 83 -12.60 20.18 -15.59
N CYS A 84 -12.22 20.06 -14.31
CA CYS A 84 -13.12 20.19 -13.17
C CYS A 84 -13.27 21.65 -12.73
N TYR A 85 -12.30 22.50 -13.08
CA TYR A 85 -12.22 23.90 -12.68
C TYR A 85 -13.00 24.83 -13.61
N VAL A 86 -12.98 24.56 -14.91
CA VAL A 86 -13.69 25.36 -15.92
C VAL A 86 -15.14 24.85 -16.02
N LYS A 87 -16.09 25.73 -15.73
CA LYS A 87 -17.53 25.46 -15.65
C LYS A 87 -18.27 25.90 -16.90
#